data_AF-A0A356KMP6-F1
#
_entry.id   AF-A0A356KMP6-F1
#
_cell.length_a   1.000
_cell.length_b   1.000
_cell.length_c   1.000
_cell.angle_alpha   90.00
_cell.angle_beta   90.00
_cell.angle_gamma   90.00
#
_symmetry.space_group_name_H-M   'P 1'
#
loop_
_entity.id
_entity.type
_entity.pdbx_description
1 polymer ?
#
loop_
_entity_poly.entity_id
_entity_poly.type
_entity_poly.pdbx_seq_one_letter_code
_entity_poly.pdbx_strand_id
1 'polypeptide(L)' 'MIRQALERCGGNVSRAARTLGLTRRTMQYRMSKYEIPTPRA' A
#
# COMPACT_ATOMS: atom_id res chain seq x y z
N MET A 1 -4.29 -4.96 7.38
CA MET A 1 -2.89 -4.45 7.41
C MET A 1 -2.60 -3.45 6.29
N ILE A 2 -2.84 -3.77 5.01
CA ILE A 2 -2.54 -2.87 3.88
C ILE A 2 -3.32 -1.55 3.94
N ARG A 3 -4.65 -1.62 4.16
CA ARG A 3 -5.51 -0.43 4.32
C ARG A 3 -5.04 0.47 5.46
N GLN A 4 -4.70 -0.13 6.60
CA GLN A 4 -4.22 0.58 7.78
C GLN A 4 -2.86 1.26 7.57
N ALA A 5 -1.95 0.62 6.83
CA ALA A 5 -0.67 1.23 6.45
C ALA A 5 -0.88 2.39 5.46
N LEU A 6 -1.84 2.27 4.52
CA LEU A 6 -2.22 3.35 3.62
C LEU A 6 -2.87 4.51 4.35
N GLU A 7 -3.80 4.25 5.26
CA GLU A 7 -4.47 5.28 6.07
C GLU A 7 -3.45 6.05 6.91
N ARG A 8 -2.54 5.34 7.60
CA ARG A 8 -1.41 5.97 8.33
C ARG A 8 -0.46 6.74 7.41
N CYS A 9 -0.40 6.36 6.13
CA CYS A 9 0.46 7.01 5.14
C CYS A 9 -0.25 8.03 4.24
N GLY A 10 -1.51 8.36 4.49
CA GLY A 10 -2.30 9.27 3.65
C GLY A 10 -2.42 8.79 2.20
N GLY A 11 -2.54 7.48 1.99
CA GLY A 11 -2.60 6.88 0.65
C GLY A 11 -1.25 6.71 -0.04
N ASN A 12 -0.13 7.12 0.57
CA ASN A 12 1.18 6.95 -0.06
C ASN A 12 1.62 5.47 -0.04
N VAL A 13 1.41 4.77 -1.16
CA VAL A 13 1.76 3.36 -1.37
C VAL A 13 3.24 3.09 -1.09
N SER A 14 4.15 3.95 -1.55
CA SER A 14 5.59 3.73 -1.34
C SER A 14 5.98 3.83 0.14
N ARG A 15 5.42 4.79 0.88
CA ARG A 15 5.65 4.91 2.32
C ARG A 15 5.03 3.75 3.07
N ALA A 16 3.80 3.39 2.76
CA ALA A 16 3.11 2.29 3.40
C ALA A 16 3.82 0.94 3.17
N ALA A 17 4.44 0.75 2.00
CA ALA A 17 5.27 -0.41 1.71
C ALA A 17 6.50 -0.46 2.62
N ARG A 18 7.22 0.66 2.73
CA ARG A 18 8.40 0.80 3.59
C ARG A 18 8.07 0.53 5.06
N THR A 19 6.94 1.06 5.56
CA THR A 19 6.48 0.82 6.94
C THR A 19 6.20 -0.66 7.22
N LEU A 20 5.83 -1.42 6.18
CA LEU A 20 5.59 -2.86 6.28
C LEU A 20 6.83 -3.70 5.95
N GLY A 21 7.99 -3.09 5.68
CA GLY A 21 9.20 -3.79 5.25
C GLY A 21 9.10 -4.42 3.86
N LEU A 22 8.21 -3.91 3.01
CA LEU A 22 7.93 -4.44 1.67
C LEU A 22 8.44 -3.49 0.59
N THR A 23 8.70 -4.05 -0.59
CA THR A 23 8.90 -3.23 -1.79
C THR A 23 7.56 -2.67 -2.28
N ARG A 24 7.60 -1.53 -3.00
CA ARG A 24 6.42 -0.95 -3.65
C ARG A 24 5.71 -1.97 -4.56
N ARG A 25 6.48 -2.79 -5.29
CA ARG A 25 5.94 -3.78 -6.23
C ARG A 25 5.22 -4.92 -5.49
N THR A 26 5.77 -5.40 -4.39
CA THR A 26 5.09 -6.36 -3.50
C THR A 26 3.80 -5.78 -2.95
N MET A 27 3.82 -4.51 -2.57
CA MET A 27 2.62 -3.84 -2.06
C MET A 27 1.55 -3.68 -3.15
N GLN A 28 1.93 -3.27 -4.37
CA GLN A 28 1.02 -3.20 -5.52
C GLN A 28 0.40 -4.56 -5.86
N TYR A 29 1.21 -5.63 -5.90
CA TYR A 29 0.71 -6.98 -6.13
C TYR A 29 -0.35 -7.37 -5.09
N ARG A 30 -0.07 -7.11 -3.81
CA ARG A 30 -1.03 -7.38 -2.74
C ARG A 30 -2.27 -6.50 -2.88
N MET A 31 -2.13 -5.22 -3.23
CA MET A 31 -3.28 -4.33 -3.49
C MET A 31 -4.16 -4.87 -4.61
N SER A 32 -3.59 -5.26 -5.76
CA SER A 32 -4.35 -5.87 -6.85
C SER A 32 -4.99 -7.20 -6.43
N LYS A 33 -4.27 -8.04 -5.68
CA LYS A 33 -4.78 -9.33 -5.21
C LYS A 33 -5.95 -9.19 -4.23
N TYR A 34 -5.95 -8.14 -3.41
CA TYR A 34 -7.00 -7.85 -2.43
C TYR A 34 -8.00 -6.78 -2.92
N GLU A 35 -7.95 -6.43 -4.21
CA GLU A 35 -8.83 -5.44 -4.84
C GLU A 35 -8.85 -4.09 -4.10
N ILE A 36 -7.72 -3.72 -3.49
CA ILE A 36 -7.58 -2.47 -2.75
C ILE A 36 -7.38 -1.36 -3.79
N PRO A 37 -8.28 -0.36 -3.84
CA PRO A 37 -8.14 0.75 -4.76
C PRO A 37 -6.83 1.46 -4.46
N THR A 38 -5.99 1.60 -5.49
CA THR A 38 -4.83 2.48 -5.39
C THR A 38 -5.37 3.90 -5.28
N PRO A 39 -5.04 4.65 -4.21
CA PRO A 39 -5.30 6.08 -4.19
C PRO A 39 -4.40 6.69 -5.25
N ARG A 40 -4.94 6.82 -6.46
CA ARG A 40 -4.32 7.56 -7.54
C ARG A 40 -4.37 9.01 -7.08
N ALA A 41 -3.21 9.56 -6.72
CA ALA A 41 -3.03 10.99 -6.61
C ALA A 41 -3.32 11.65 -7.95
#